data_AF-A0A2G5TNP9-F1
#
_entry.id   AF-A0A2G5TNP9-F1
#
_cell.length_a   1.000
_cell.length_b   1.000
_cell.length_c   1.000
_cell.angle_alpha   90.00
_cell.angle_beta   90.00
_cell.angle_gamma   90.00
#
_symmetry.space_group_name_H-M   'P 1'
#
loop_
_entity.id
_entity.type
_entity.pdbx_description
1 polymer ?
#
loop_
_entity_poly.entity_id
_entity_poly.type
_entity_poly.pdbx_seq_one_letter_code
_entity_poly.pdbx_strand_id
1 'polypeptide(L)'
;MFLNVKAKTTGYDQKKETCKIFGDLHIMYCDFWHGLKVDWRKNSVAWDPEQTINMTLNELKVPCDNLFVCRENSGCYQDFVNFQFLDECIDDMFELGPMELCERKLRDLRKNSPDQLADCVKTYMANNDPDKFDCVSIKEKGECFLKDVEKHCDPKFLEVYKEHQDLRLYNRACDGRLKYKDWDLTRTQEFGIHSVPGGGIKVTDPKRNETGMRNTAKIFDGLCVSAFSVLIGCIFSCL
;
A
#
# COMPACT_ATOMS: atom_id res chain seq x y z
N MET A 1 -1.54 -24.19 -12.18
CA MET A 1 -0.42 -23.66 -11.37
C MET A 1 -1.04 -23.06 -10.12
N PHE A 2 -1.07 -23.81 -9.02
CA PHE A 2 -1.64 -23.33 -7.75
C PHE A 2 -0.62 -22.43 -7.08
N LEU A 3 -0.88 -21.13 -7.04
CA LEU A 3 -0.09 -20.19 -6.26
C LEU A 3 -0.28 -20.52 -4.79
N ASN A 4 0.78 -21.04 -4.17
CA ASN A 4 0.85 -21.33 -2.75
C ASN A 4 0.97 -19.98 -2.01
N VAL A 5 -0.16 -19.34 -1.72
CA VAL A 5 -0.20 -18.07 -0.98
C VAL A 5 0.14 -18.37 0.48
N LYS A 6 1.43 -18.34 0.82
CA LYS A 6 1.85 -18.21 2.23
C LYS A 6 1.58 -16.76 2.65
N ALA A 7 0.37 -16.49 3.13
CA ALA A 7 0.06 -15.24 3.81
C ALA A 7 0.96 -15.11 5.06
N LYS A 8 2.08 -14.40 4.95
CA LYS A 8 2.96 -14.10 6.07
C LYS A 8 2.42 -12.88 6.84
N THR A 9 1.55 -13.16 7.82
CA THR A 9 1.54 -12.67 9.21
C THR A 9 2.30 -11.38 9.58
N THR A 10 2.13 -10.27 8.84
CA THR A 10 2.63 -8.95 9.28
C THR A 10 1.44 -8.14 9.77
N GLY A 11 1.47 -7.70 11.03
CA GLY A 11 0.35 -7.03 11.71
C GLY A 11 -0.80 -7.92 12.13
N TYR A 12 -0.72 -9.21 11.88
CA TYR A 12 -1.71 -10.19 12.34
C TYR A 12 -1.44 -10.58 13.80
N ASP A 13 -2.45 -10.48 14.65
CA ASP A 13 -2.34 -10.79 16.07
C ASP A 13 -3.41 -11.81 16.52
N GLN A 14 -3.01 -13.08 16.57
CA GLN A 14 -3.83 -14.20 17.07
C GLN A 14 -4.31 -14.01 18.50
N LYS A 15 -3.65 -13.16 19.29
CA LYS A 15 -3.97 -12.95 20.70
C LYS A 15 -5.14 -11.99 20.90
N LYS A 16 -5.61 -11.29 19.85
CA LYS A 16 -6.89 -10.59 19.91
C LYS A 16 -8.00 -11.61 20.12
N GLU A 17 -8.78 -11.45 21.20
CA GLU A 17 -9.83 -12.40 21.60
C GLU A 17 -10.87 -12.68 20.49
N THR A 18 -10.99 -11.77 19.54
CA THR A 18 -11.84 -11.82 18.34
C THR A 18 -11.30 -12.70 17.21
N CYS A 19 -10.02 -13.08 17.23
CA CYS A 19 -9.31 -13.74 16.12
C CYS A 19 -9.33 -15.28 16.16
N LYS A 20 -10.36 -15.90 16.75
CA LYS A 20 -10.54 -17.37 16.67
C LYS A 20 -10.67 -17.80 15.20
N ILE A 21 -10.51 -19.10 14.91
CA ILE A 21 -10.52 -19.78 13.58
C ILE A 21 -11.28 -19.07 12.42
N PHE A 22 -12.44 -18.46 12.69
CA PHE A 22 -13.20 -17.66 11.71
C PHE A 22 -12.45 -16.43 11.17
N GLY A 23 -11.62 -15.76 11.98
CA GLY A 23 -10.85 -14.59 11.59
C GLY A 23 -9.80 -14.91 10.52
N ASP A 24 -9.10 -16.03 10.63
CA ASP A 24 -8.07 -16.45 9.67
C ASP A 24 -8.66 -16.74 8.29
N LEU A 25 -9.79 -17.44 8.26
CA LEU A 25 -10.54 -17.71 7.04
C LEU A 25 -11.07 -16.40 6.43
N HIS A 26 -11.50 -15.45 7.26
CA HIS A 26 -11.99 -14.15 6.80
C HIS A 26 -10.87 -13.29 6.20
N ILE A 27 -9.67 -13.28 6.80
CA ILE A 27 -8.51 -12.59 6.23
C ILE A 27 -8.15 -13.16 4.86
N MET A 28 -8.05 -14.49 4.77
CA MET A 28 -7.75 -15.14 3.49
C MET A 28 -8.80 -14.79 2.43
N TYR A 29 -10.08 -14.72 2.82
CA TYR A 29 -11.16 -14.25 1.94
C TYR A 29 -10.94 -12.80 1.51
N CYS A 30 -10.60 -11.90 2.43
CA CYS A 30 -10.33 -10.49 2.13
C CYS A 30 -9.15 -10.34 1.15
N ASP A 31 -8.02 -10.98 1.44
CA ASP A 31 -6.83 -10.92 0.60
C ASP A 31 -7.07 -11.52 -0.78
N PHE A 32 -7.84 -12.61 -0.87
CA PHE A 32 -8.17 -13.18 -2.15
C PHE A 32 -9.15 -12.30 -2.94
N TRP A 33 -10.32 -11.96 -2.39
CA TRP A 33 -11.36 -11.29 -3.17
C TRP A 33 -11.16 -9.78 -3.31
N HIS A 34 -10.76 -9.12 -2.23
CA HIS A 34 -10.52 -7.68 -2.25
C HIS A 34 -9.08 -7.36 -2.68
N GLY A 35 -8.09 -8.16 -2.27
CA GLY A 35 -6.71 -8.02 -2.73
C GLY A 35 -6.58 -8.19 -4.25
N LEU A 36 -7.21 -9.21 -4.85
CA LEU A 36 -7.22 -9.36 -6.32
C LEU A 36 -7.89 -8.16 -7.02
N LYS A 37 -8.93 -7.56 -6.44
CA LYS A 37 -9.56 -6.36 -7.00
C LYS A 37 -8.63 -5.14 -6.93
N VAL A 38 -7.91 -4.98 -5.81
CA VAL A 38 -6.89 -3.95 -5.66
C VAL A 38 -5.80 -4.13 -6.71
N ASP A 39 -5.21 -5.33 -6.81
CA ASP A 39 -4.14 -5.61 -7.76
C ASP A 39 -4.59 -5.41 -9.21
N TRP A 40 -5.80 -5.87 -9.56
CA TRP A 40 -6.36 -5.66 -10.89
C TRP A 40 -6.56 -4.18 -11.18
N ARG A 41 -7.06 -3.41 -10.21
CA ARG A 41 -7.23 -1.97 -10.38
C ARG A 41 -5.90 -1.23 -10.51
N LYS A 42 -4.90 -1.54 -9.67
CA LYS A 42 -3.55 -0.96 -9.75
C LYS A 42 -2.95 -1.18 -11.14
N ASN A 43 -3.02 -2.42 -11.63
CA ASN A 43 -2.57 -2.74 -12.98
C ASN A 43 -3.34 -1.95 -14.02
N SER A 44 -4.68 -1.93 -13.97
CA SER A 44 -5.49 -1.18 -14.92
C SER A 44 -5.10 0.29 -14.99
N VAL A 45 -4.90 0.94 -13.84
CA VAL A 45 -4.43 2.34 -13.75
C VAL A 45 -3.03 2.51 -14.31
N ALA A 46 -2.09 1.61 -14.00
CA ALA A 46 -0.73 1.66 -14.54
C ALA A 46 -0.69 1.51 -16.06
N TRP A 47 -1.57 0.67 -16.63
CA TRP A 47 -1.67 0.46 -18.08
C TRP A 47 -2.30 1.65 -18.82
N ASP A 48 -3.28 2.32 -18.19
CA ASP A 48 -3.95 3.49 -18.74
C ASP A 48 -4.21 4.53 -17.64
N PRO A 49 -3.25 5.42 -17.33
CA PRO A 49 -3.42 6.43 -16.29
C PRO A 49 -4.48 7.48 -16.65
N GLU A 50 -4.76 7.71 -17.94
CA GLU A 50 -5.69 8.76 -18.40
C GLU A 50 -7.11 8.53 -17.92
N GLN A 51 -7.49 7.27 -17.66
CA GLN A 51 -8.78 6.95 -17.05
C GLN A 51 -9.00 7.63 -15.68
N THR A 52 -7.94 8.09 -15.02
CA THR A 52 -7.99 8.73 -13.70
C THR A 52 -8.10 10.26 -13.73
N ILE A 53 -8.05 10.89 -14.91
CA ILE A 53 -8.03 12.37 -15.06
C ILE A 53 -9.18 13.08 -14.35
N ASN A 54 -10.38 12.47 -14.38
CA ASN A 54 -11.59 13.06 -13.79
C ASN A 54 -12.03 12.37 -12.50
N MET A 55 -11.19 11.48 -11.94
CA MET A 55 -11.52 10.77 -10.71
C MET A 55 -11.18 11.61 -9.49
N THR A 56 -12.10 11.62 -8.53
CA THR A 56 -11.84 12.11 -7.19
C THR A 56 -10.96 11.12 -6.42
N LEU A 57 -10.27 11.58 -5.37
CA LEU A 57 -9.49 10.68 -4.51
C LEU A 57 -10.37 9.57 -3.90
N ASN A 58 -11.62 9.90 -3.56
CA ASN A 58 -12.59 8.95 -3.04
C ASN A 58 -12.91 7.82 -4.02
N GLU A 59 -13.09 8.12 -5.31
CA GLU A 59 -13.30 7.11 -6.34
C GLU A 59 -12.06 6.25 -6.56
N LEU A 60 -10.88 6.87 -6.51
CA LEU A 60 -9.60 6.19 -6.72
C LEU A 60 -9.33 5.15 -5.63
N LYS A 61 -9.64 5.48 -4.37
CA LYS A 61 -9.33 4.62 -3.21
C LYS A 61 -10.37 3.56 -2.87
N VAL A 62 -11.52 3.51 -3.54
CA VAL A 62 -12.60 2.54 -3.26
C VAL A 62 -12.10 1.09 -3.07
N PRO A 63 -11.22 0.54 -3.94
CA PRO A 63 -10.72 -0.82 -3.74
C PRO A 63 -9.90 -0.98 -2.46
N CYS A 64 -9.09 0.03 -2.11
CA CYS A 64 -8.29 0.04 -0.89
C CYS A 64 -9.16 0.12 0.36
N ASP A 65 -10.16 1.00 0.37
CA ASP A 65 -11.13 1.12 1.47
C ASP A 65 -11.87 -0.20 1.71
N ASN A 66 -12.31 -0.85 0.63
CA ASN A 66 -13.02 -2.12 0.73
C ASN A 66 -12.13 -3.23 1.33
N LEU A 67 -10.85 -3.29 0.96
CA LEU A 67 -9.91 -4.24 1.55
C LEU A 67 -9.65 -3.91 3.03
N PHE A 68 -9.46 -2.64 3.37
CA PHE A 68 -9.25 -2.17 4.74
C PHE A 68 -10.43 -2.55 5.65
N VAL A 69 -11.67 -2.26 5.23
CA VAL A 69 -12.89 -2.58 5.98
C VAL A 69 -13.05 -4.09 6.15
N CYS A 70 -12.76 -4.88 5.11
CA CYS A 70 -12.80 -6.34 5.20
C CYS A 70 -11.81 -6.86 6.27
N ARG A 71 -10.56 -6.36 6.23
CA ARG A 71 -9.52 -6.72 7.21
C ARG A 71 -9.85 -6.22 8.61
N GLU A 72 -10.41 -5.02 8.77
CA GLU A 72 -10.83 -4.50 10.07
C GLU A 72 -11.94 -5.38 10.68
N ASN A 73 -12.93 -5.76 9.87
CA ASN A 73 -14.04 -6.64 10.27
C ASN A 73 -13.60 -8.06 10.64
N SER A 74 -12.40 -8.50 10.26
CA SER A 74 -11.84 -9.77 10.75
C SER A 74 -11.51 -9.74 12.25
N GLY A 75 -11.31 -8.55 12.84
CA GLY A 75 -10.89 -8.41 14.24
C GLY A 75 -9.49 -8.97 14.54
N CYS A 76 -8.69 -9.29 13.52
CA CYS A 76 -7.41 -9.99 13.64
C CYS A 76 -6.18 -9.11 13.36
N TYR A 77 -6.35 -7.98 12.66
CA TYR A 77 -5.25 -7.09 12.32
C TYR A 77 -5.01 -6.05 13.41
N GLN A 78 -3.73 -5.77 13.68
CA GLN A 78 -3.28 -4.61 14.43
C GLN A 78 -3.64 -3.35 13.64
N ASP A 79 -4.26 -2.40 14.35
CA ASP A 79 -4.83 -1.21 13.74
C ASP A 79 -3.80 -0.43 12.92
N PHE A 80 -2.62 -0.17 13.50
CA PHE A 80 -1.55 0.57 12.82
C PHE A 80 -1.09 -0.09 11.51
N VAL A 81 -1.05 -1.43 11.46
CA VAL A 81 -0.63 -2.14 10.25
C VAL A 81 -1.71 -2.09 9.18
N ASN A 82 -2.98 -2.21 9.56
CA ASN A 82 -4.07 -2.11 8.58
C ASN A 82 -4.11 -0.70 7.95
N PHE A 83 -3.93 0.35 8.75
CA PHE A 83 -3.81 1.72 8.27
C PHE A 83 -2.57 1.96 7.40
N GLN A 84 -1.45 1.33 7.72
CA GLN A 84 -0.25 1.38 6.87
C GLN A 84 -0.51 0.74 5.50
N PHE A 85 -1.14 -0.42 5.44
CA PHE A 85 -1.50 -1.03 4.15
C PHE A 85 -2.52 -0.21 3.37
N LEU A 86 -3.44 0.46 4.07
CA LEU A 86 -4.37 1.39 3.45
C LEU A 86 -3.62 2.56 2.80
N ASP A 87 -2.69 3.20 3.53
CA ASP A 87 -1.85 4.29 3.04
C ASP A 87 -1.08 3.88 1.78
N GLU A 88 -0.34 2.77 1.83
CA GLU A 88 0.45 2.27 0.71
C GLU A 88 -0.42 1.91 -0.50
N CYS A 89 -1.61 1.34 -0.28
CA CYS A 89 -2.54 1.05 -1.37
C CYS A 89 -3.01 2.32 -2.08
N ILE A 90 -3.33 3.36 -1.31
CA ILE A 90 -3.81 4.64 -1.85
C ILE A 90 -2.68 5.37 -2.58
N ASP A 91 -1.49 5.41 -1.98
CA ASP A 91 -0.31 6.05 -2.57
C ASP A 91 0.06 5.39 -3.91
N ASP A 92 0.07 4.05 -3.98
CA ASP A 92 0.30 3.33 -5.24
C ASP A 92 -0.74 3.71 -6.32
N MET A 93 -2.02 3.79 -5.97
CA MET A 93 -3.07 4.17 -6.95
C MET A 93 -2.91 5.61 -7.42
N PHE A 94 -2.51 6.51 -6.52
CA PHE A 94 -2.28 7.92 -6.81
C PHE A 94 -1.05 8.12 -7.69
N GLU A 95 0.07 7.51 -7.33
CA GLU A 95 1.35 7.58 -8.04
C GLU A 95 1.23 6.97 -9.45
N LEU A 96 0.60 5.80 -9.59
CA LEU A 96 0.39 5.16 -10.91
C LEU A 96 -0.65 5.87 -11.79
N GLY A 97 -1.56 6.63 -11.20
CA GLY A 97 -2.69 7.25 -11.89
C GLY A 97 -2.50 8.75 -12.11
N PRO A 98 -3.18 9.60 -11.32
CA PRO A 98 -3.23 11.02 -11.58
C PRO A 98 -1.86 11.71 -11.40
N MET A 99 -1.01 11.22 -10.49
CA MET A 99 0.33 11.79 -10.30
C MET A 99 1.26 11.48 -11.47
N GLU A 100 1.25 10.27 -12.04
CA GLU A 100 2.01 9.92 -13.24
C GLU A 100 1.74 10.89 -14.40
N LEU A 101 0.49 11.32 -14.57
CA LEU A 101 0.13 12.32 -15.59
C LEU A 101 0.75 13.70 -15.32
N CYS A 102 0.78 14.13 -14.06
CA CYS A 102 1.44 15.36 -13.64
C CYS A 102 2.97 15.24 -13.79
N GLU A 103 3.55 14.11 -13.35
CA GLU A 103 4.98 13.85 -13.46
C GLU A 103 5.47 13.84 -14.90
N ARG A 104 4.70 13.32 -15.86
CA ARG A 104 5.05 13.42 -17.28
C ARG A 104 5.25 14.87 -17.71
N LYS A 105 4.33 15.77 -17.34
CA LYS A 105 4.45 17.22 -17.62
C LYS A 105 5.69 17.83 -16.96
N LEU A 106 5.92 17.51 -15.68
CA LEU A 106 7.08 18.00 -14.94
C LEU A 106 8.40 17.45 -15.52
N ARG A 107 8.45 16.19 -15.97
CA ARG A 107 9.62 15.59 -16.63
C ARG A 107 9.92 16.25 -17.98
N ASP A 108 8.89 16.65 -18.73
CA ASP A 108 9.05 17.39 -19.99
C ASP A 108 9.59 18.81 -19.74
N LEU A 109 9.06 19.51 -18.72
CA LEU A 109 9.60 20.80 -18.29
C LEU A 109 11.05 20.68 -17.84
N ARG A 110 11.42 19.62 -17.13
CA ARG A 110 12.82 19.39 -16.72
C ARG A 110 13.77 19.27 -17.92
N LYS A 111 13.31 18.72 -19.05
CA LYS A 111 14.13 18.57 -20.26
C LYS A 111 14.21 19.87 -21.06
N ASN A 112 13.10 20.61 -21.16
CA ASN A 112 12.97 21.73 -22.09
C ASN A 112 13.17 23.11 -21.44
N SER A 113 12.85 23.24 -20.14
CA SER A 113 12.87 24.51 -19.38
C SER A 113 13.11 24.25 -17.88
N PRO A 114 14.28 23.71 -17.50
CA PRO A 114 14.58 23.27 -16.12
C PRO A 114 14.59 24.41 -15.08
N ASP A 115 14.71 25.66 -15.53
CA ASP A 115 14.63 26.87 -14.73
C ASP A 115 13.21 27.14 -14.20
N GLN A 116 12.19 26.51 -14.79
CA GLN A 116 10.79 26.68 -14.38
C GLN A 116 10.34 25.75 -13.24
N LEU A 117 11.20 24.79 -12.85
CA LEU A 117 10.95 23.83 -11.79
C LEU A 117 11.78 24.15 -10.55
N ALA A 118 11.20 23.90 -9.38
CA ALA A 118 11.91 24.02 -8.12
C ALA A 118 13.09 23.05 -8.04
N ASP A 119 14.17 23.49 -7.36
CA ASP A 119 15.38 22.67 -7.19
C ASP A 119 15.08 21.36 -6.47
N CYS A 120 14.22 21.40 -5.44
CA CYS A 120 13.84 20.19 -4.71
C CYS A 120 13.15 19.17 -5.62
N VAL A 121 12.23 19.59 -6.51
CA VAL A 121 11.52 18.68 -7.44
C VAL A 121 12.50 18.06 -8.42
N LYS A 122 13.44 18.85 -8.94
CA LYS A 122 14.50 18.32 -9.82
C LYS A 122 15.34 17.25 -9.13
N THR A 123 15.72 17.48 -7.87
CA THR A 123 16.47 16.52 -7.05
C THR A 123 15.65 15.25 -6.80
N TYR A 124 14.39 15.37 -6.37
CA TYR A 124 13.51 14.22 -6.16
C TYR A 124 13.35 13.39 -7.44
N MET A 125 13.10 14.04 -8.58
CA MET A 125 12.96 13.33 -9.86
C MET A 125 14.28 12.74 -10.40
N ALA A 126 15.43 13.13 -9.85
CA ALA A 126 16.74 12.58 -10.21
C ALA A 126 17.15 11.42 -9.29
N ASN A 127 16.66 11.42 -8.05
CA ASN A 127 16.90 10.37 -7.08
C ASN A 127 15.97 9.19 -7.41
N ASN A 128 16.55 8.04 -7.75
CA ASN A 128 15.81 6.78 -7.95
C ASN A 128 15.65 6.00 -6.63
N ASP A 129 15.85 6.66 -5.50
CA ASP A 129 15.72 6.00 -4.20
C ASP A 129 14.24 5.71 -3.93
N PRO A 130 13.91 4.54 -3.35
CA PRO A 130 12.54 4.24 -2.99
C PRO A 130 12.04 5.25 -1.96
N ASP A 131 10.84 5.78 -2.18
CA ASP A 131 10.20 6.70 -1.26
C ASP A 131 10.10 6.07 0.14
N LYS A 132 10.47 6.86 1.14
CA LYS A 132 10.33 6.49 2.54
C LYS A 132 8.90 6.80 2.98
N PHE A 133 8.23 5.82 3.57
CA PHE A 133 6.84 5.95 4.07
C PHE A 133 6.83 6.43 5.53
N ASP A 134 7.58 7.48 5.82
CA ASP A 134 7.62 8.12 7.15
C ASP A 134 7.01 9.52 7.10
N CYS A 135 6.59 10.04 8.26
CA CYS A 135 5.91 11.33 8.37
C CYS A 135 6.71 12.51 7.82
N VAL A 136 8.04 12.48 7.97
CA VAL A 136 8.92 13.57 7.52
C VAL A 136 9.00 13.53 6.01
N SER A 137 9.25 12.36 5.45
CA SER A 137 9.38 12.15 4.00
C SER A 137 8.09 12.48 3.25
N ILE A 138 6.92 12.08 3.76
CA ILE A 138 5.61 12.43 3.19
C ILE A 138 5.42 13.95 3.18
N LYS A 139 5.68 14.61 4.31
CA LYS A 139 5.50 16.06 4.43
C LYS A 139 6.46 16.84 3.52
N GLU A 140 7.74 16.49 3.53
CA GLU A 140 8.77 17.16 2.72
C GLU A 140 8.52 16.99 1.22
N LYS A 141 8.16 15.77 0.76
CA LYS A 141 7.79 15.52 -0.64
C LYS A 141 6.53 16.32 -1.00
N GLY A 142 5.51 16.27 -0.16
CA GLY A 142 4.24 17.00 -0.32
C GLY A 142 4.45 18.51 -0.50
N GLU A 143 5.22 19.13 0.39
CA GLU A 143 5.51 20.57 0.35
C GLU A 143 6.40 20.96 -0.84
N CYS A 144 7.37 20.11 -1.20
CA CYS A 144 8.26 20.35 -2.32
C CYS A 144 7.52 20.42 -3.66
N PHE A 145 6.64 19.46 -3.93
CA PHE A 145 5.93 19.36 -5.21
C PHE A 145 4.75 20.32 -5.32
N LEU A 146 4.17 20.78 -4.21
CA LEU A 146 2.93 21.57 -4.19
C LEU A 146 2.93 22.76 -5.16
N LYS A 147 4.01 23.56 -5.17
CA LYS A 147 4.09 24.76 -6.02
C LYS A 147 4.18 24.42 -7.52
N ASP A 148 4.93 23.38 -7.86
CA ASP A 148 5.09 22.95 -9.25
C ASP A 148 3.82 22.24 -9.75
N VAL A 149 3.13 21.50 -8.88
CA VAL A 149 1.80 20.94 -9.17
C VAL A 149 0.78 22.05 -9.44
N GLU A 150 0.70 23.06 -8.56
CA GLU A 150 -0.22 24.20 -8.72
C GLU A 150 0.03 24.98 -10.01
N LYS A 151 1.29 25.13 -10.40
CA LYS A 151 1.68 25.94 -11.56
C LYS A 151 1.56 25.21 -12.89
N HIS A 152 1.89 23.92 -12.92
CA HIS A 152 2.15 23.19 -14.17
C HIS A 152 1.18 22.03 -14.43
N CYS A 153 0.49 21.53 -13.40
CA CYS A 153 -0.45 20.44 -13.54
C CYS A 153 -1.90 20.95 -13.66
N ASP A 154 -2.87 20.04 -13.86
CA ASP A 154 -4.26 20.44 -14.05
C ASP A 154 -4.81 21.09 -12.75
N PRO A 155 -5.53 22.22 -12.81
CA PRO A 155 -6.11 22.82 -11.61
C PRO A 155 -7.00 21.88 -10.80
N LYS A 156 -7.71 20.95 -11.44
CA LYS A 156 -8.51 19.93 -10.74
C LYS A 156 -7.63 18.92 -10.02
N PHE A 157 -6.44 18.65 -10.55
CA PHE A 157 -5.48 17.75 -9.91
C PHE A 157 -4.90 18.34 -8.62
N LEU A 158 -4.78 19.67 -8.51
CA LEU A 158 -4.27 20.31 -7.29
C LEU A 158 -5.12 19.97 -6.05
N GLU A 159 -6.44 19.88 -6.21
CA GLU A 159 -7.34 19.46 -5.13
C GLU A 159 -7.08 18.01 -4.71
N VAL A 160 -7.06 17.09 -5.69
CA VAL A 160 -6.76 15.66 -5.46
C VAL A 160 -5.38 15.48 -4.81
N TYR A 161 -4.38 16.25 -5.24
CA TYR A 161 -3.03 16.23 -4.67
C TYR A 161 -3.03 16.64 -3.20
N LYS A 162 -3.72 17.74 -2.85
CA LYS A 162 -3.80 18.21 -1.45
C LYS A 162 -4.55 17.22 -0.57
N GLU A 163 -5.68 16.68 -1.05
CA GLU A 163 -6.42 15.64 -0.34
C GLU A 163 -5.58 14.39 -0.12
N HIS A 164 -4.80 13.99 -1.13
CA HIS A 164 -3.90 12.85 -1.03
C HIS A 164 -2.84 13.06 0.06
N GLN A 165 -2.15 14.20 0.06
CA GLN A 165 -1.14 14.50 1.09
C GLN A 165 -1.75 14.55 2.50
N ASP A 166 -2.92 15.19 2.66
CA ASP A 166 -3.64 15.23 3.95
C ASP A 166 -4.02 13.83 4.44
N LEU A 167 -4.53 12.99 3.54
CA LEU A 167 -4.96 11.63 3.84
C LEU A 167 -3.77 10.73 4.22
N ARG A 168 -2.61 10.90 3.58
CA ARG A 168 -1.40 10.16 3.95
C ARG A 168 -0.93 10.52 5.37
N LEU A 169 -0.90 11.81 5.69
CA LEU A 169 -0.56 12.27 7.05
C LEU A 169 -1.55 11.76 8.10
N TYR A 170 -2.83 11.67 7.76
CA TYR A 170 -3.86 11.08 8.61
C TYR A 170 -3.65 9.58 8.83
N ASN A 171 -3.55 8.79 7.75
CA ASN A 171 -3.45 7.33 7.81
C ASN A 171 -2.17 6.87 8.53
N ARG A 172 -1.11 7.68 8.48
CA ARG A 172 0.16 7.47 9.20
C ARG A 172 0.17 8.04 10.62
N ALA A 173 -0.94 8.60 11.09
CA ALA A 173 -1.09 9.27 12.38
C ALA A 173 -0.03 10.36 12.64
N CYS A 174 0.40 11.05 11.58
CA CYS A 174 1.43 12.08 11.63
C CYS A 174 0.87 13.44 12.10
N ASP A 175 -0.42 13.69 11.89
CA ASP A 175 -1.08 14.96 12.19
C ASP A 175 -1.80 14.99 13.55
N GLY A 176 -1.82 13.86 14.27
CA GLY A 176 -2.46 13.72 15.57
C GLY A 176 -3.98 13.57 15.56
N ARG A 177 -4.65 13.57 14.38
CA ARG A 177 -6.10 13.32 14.25
C ARG A 177 -6.44 11.85 14.47
N LEU A 178 -5.56 10.96 14.02
CA LEU A 178 -5.69 9.51 14.21
C LEU A 178 -4.86 9.05 15.41
N LYS A 179 -5.42 8.17 16.23
CA LYS A 179 -4.71 7.42 17.26
C LYS A 179 -5.02 5.95 17.09
N TYR A 180 -4.00 5.14 16.80
CA TYR A 180 -4.19 3.71 16.62
C TYR A 180 -4.61 3.04 17.93
N LYS A 181 -5.59 2.12 17.84
CA LYS A 181 -6.11 1.36 18.98
C LYS A 181 -5.06 0.39 19.54
N ASP A 182 -4.31 -0.26 18.66
CA ASP A 182 -3.22 -1.17 19.02
C ASP A 182 -1.90 -0.58 18.52
N TRP A 183 -1.26 0.24 19.35
CA TRP A 183 0.05 0.82 19.05
C TRP A 183 1.16 -0.02 19.68
N ASP A 184 2.03 -0.63 18.86
CA ASP A 184 3.22 -1.32 19.38
C ASP A 184 4.33 -0.30 19.67
N LEU A 185 4.32 0.28 20.88
CA LEU A 185 5.33 1.22 21.37
C LEU A 185 6.78 0.69 21.30
N THR A 186 6.99 -0.62 21.10
CA THR A 186 8.32 -1.21 21.03
C THR A 186 8.94 -1.16 19.62
N ARG A 187 8.16 -0.80 18.60
CA ARG A 187 8.63 -0.58 17.22
C ARG A 187 8.32 0.85 16.81
N THR A 188 9.38 1.62 16.55
CA THR A 188 9.29 3.01 16.11
C THR A 188 8.49 3.12 14.80
N GLN A 189 7.87 4.28 14.55
CA GLN A 189 7.23 4.68 13.26
C GLN A 189 8.14 4.55 12.03
N GLU A 190 9.37 4.13 12.22
CA GLU A 190 10.44 4.14 11.25
C GLU A 190 10.28 3.01 10.22
N PHE A 191 9.59 1.91 10.50
CA PHE A 191 9.52 0.80 9.54
C PHE A 191 8.42 0.98 8.47
N GLY A 192 8.82 0.94 7.19
CA GLY A 192 7.93 0.76 6.04
C GLY A 192 7.59 -0.72 5.83
N ILE A 193 6.34 -1.08 5.52
CA ILE A 193 5.86 -2.45 5.31
C ILE A 193 5.37 -2.56 3.88
N HIS A 194 6.27 -2.57 2.91
CA HIS A 194 5.89 -2.53 1.50
C HIS A 194 5.33 -3.88 1.03
N SER A 195 4.23 -3.83 0.27
CA SER A 195 3.74 -4.97 -0.51
C SER A 195 4.61 -5.16 -1.76
N VAL A 196 5.07 -6.38 -2.07
CA VAL A 196 5.81 -6.68 -3.32
C VAL A 196 4.95 -7.46 -4.32
N PRO A 197 5.12 -7.22 -5.64
CA PRO A 197 4.46 -8.00 -6.68
C PRO A 197 4.75 -9.50 -6.50
N GLY A 198 3.70 -10.31 -6.41
CA GLY A 198 3.80 -11.75 -6.08
C GLY A 198 3.44 -12.11 -4.64
N GLY A 199 2.86 -11.18 -3.86
CA GLY A 199 2.26 -11.46 -2.55
C GLY A 199 3.25 -11.55 -1.38
N GLY A 200 4.47 -11.02 -1.55
CA GLY A 200 5.43 -10.87 -0.46
C GLY A 200 5.28 -9.52 0.26
N ILE A 201 5.83 -9.42 1.46
CA ILE A 201 5.95 -8.16 2.21
C ILE A 201 7.43 -7.90 2.50
N LYS A 202 7.91 -6.69 2.23
CA LYS A 202 9.27 -6.24 2.53
C LYS A 202 9.21 -5.21 3.66
N VAL A 203 9.83 -5.53 4.80
CA VAL A 203 10.02 -4.56 5.89
C VAL A 203 11.35 -3.86 5.66
N THR A 204 11.34 -2.53 5.59
CA THR A 204 12.52 -1.69 5.38
C THR A 204 12.71 -0.77 6.58
N ASP A 205 13.94 -0.72 7.08
CA ASP A 205 14.41 0.24 8.09
C ASP A 205 15.06 1.44 7.36
N PRO A 206 14.55 2.67 7.47
CA PRO A 206 15.12 3.83 6.80
C PRO A 206 16.49 4.25 7.34
N LYS A 207 16.90 3.75 8.52
CA LYS A 207 18.19 4.06 9.17
C LYS A 207 19.26 3.00 8.91
N ARG A 208 18.90 1.80 8.46
CA ARG A 208 19.84 0.79 7.97
C ARG A 208 19.45 0.38 6.57
N ASN A 209 20.33 0.62 5.61
CA ASN A 209 20.25 0.10 4.25
C ASN A 209 20.43 -1.43 4.20
N GLU A 210 19.81 -2.16 5.13
CA GLU A 210 19.87 -3.62 5.30
C GLU A 210 18.49 -4.19 4.96
N THR A 211 18.41 -4.84 3.80
CA THR A 211 17.26 -5.66 3.45
C THR A 211 17.32 -6.94 4.28
N GLY A 212 16.67 -6.95 5.44
CA GLY A 212 16.56 -8.13 6.29
C GLY A 212 15.64 -9.18 5.67
N MET A 213 16.14 -10.06 4.81
CA MET A 213 15.47 -11.33 4.54
C MET A 213 15.52 -12.18 5.82
N ARG A 214 14.42 -12.23 6.58
CA ARG A 214 14.28 -13.21 7.66
C ARG A 214 14.18 -14.61 7.05
N ASN A 215 15.32 -15.31 7.01
CA ASN A 215 15.38 -16.75 6.82
C ASN A 215 14.68 -17.45 7.98
N THR A 216 13.41 -17.80 7.80
CA THR A 216 12.71 -18.77 8.65
C THR A 216 13.09 -20.18 8.21
N ALA A 217 14.37 -20.55 8.41
CA ALA A 217 14.80 -21.93 8.42
C ALA A 217 15.18 -22.25 9.88
N LYS A 218 14.62 -23.35 10.40
CA LYS A 218 14.67 -23.81 11.80
C LYS A 218 13.54 -23.25 12.67
N ILE A 219 12.39 -23.92 12.63
CA ILE A 219 11.63 -24.47 13.77
C ILE A 219 10.54 -25.32 13.12
N PHE A 220 10.39 -26.58 13.58
CA PHE A 220 9.63 -27.72 13.04
C PHE A 220 10.43 -28.73 12.22
N ASP A 221 11.41 -29.36 12.90
CA ASP A 221 11.56 -30.81 12.77
C ASP A 221 10.36 -31.46 13.49
N GLY A 222 9.66 -32.36 12.79
CA GLY A 222 8.70 -33.29 13.39
C GLY A 222 7.23 -32.87 13.29
N LEU A 223 6.60 -33.15 12.15
CA LEU A 223 5.48 -34.10 12.04
C LEU A 223 4.98 -34.09 10.57
N CYS A 224 5.47 -35.05 9.78
CA CYS A 224 4.67 -35.60 8.70
C CYS A 224 3.64 -36.54 9.31
N VAL A 225 2.39 -36.54 8.80
CA VAL A 225 1.64 -37.73 8.33
C VAL A 225 0.19 -37.33 8.01
N SER A 226 -0.13 -37.43 6.71
CA SER A 226 -1.40 -37.76 6.05
C SER A 226 -2.73 -37.12 6.49
N ALA A 227 -3.31 -36.30 5.61
CA ALA A 227 -4.73 -36.37 5.21
C ALA A 227 -5.06 -35.30 4.14
N PHE A 228 -4.73 -35.54 2.86
CA PHE A 228 -5.28 -34.76 1.74
C PHE A 228 -5.47 -35.66 0.52
N SER A 229 -6.40 -36.59 0.65
CA SER A 229 -7.11 -37.23 -0.46
C SER A 229 -8.59 -37.17 -0.08
N VAL A 230 -9.46 -36.80 -1.02
CA VAL A 230 -10.90 -36.54 -0.88
C VAL A 230 -11.25 -35.08 -0.58
N LEU A 231 -11.31 -34.26 -1.64
CA LEU A 231 -12.37 -33.26 -1.93
C LEU A 231 -12.03 -32.38 -3.14
N ILE A 232 -11.56 -32.99 -4.23
CA ILE A 232 -11.61 -32.38 -5.58
C ILE A 232 -12.20 -33.45 -6.50
N GLY A 233 -13.52 -33.47 -6.60
CA GLY A 233 -14.23 -34.48 -7.39
C GLY A 233 -15.73 -34.26 -7.56
N CYS A 234 -16.26 -33.04 -7.35
CA CYS A 234 -17.69 -32.76 -7.52
C CYS A 234 -17.96 -31.34 -8.05
N ILE A 235 -17.25 -30.86 -9.08
CA ILE A 235 -17.73 -29.75 -9.92
C ILE A 235 -17.26 -29.98 -11.36
N PHE A 236 -17.74 -31.05 -12.00
CA PHE A 236 -17.78 -31.20 -13.47
C PHE A 236 -18.70 -32.39 -13.78
N SER A 237 -20.02 -32.17 -13.72
CA SER A 237 -21.08 -32.96 -14.36
C SER A 237 -22.44 -32.31 -14.09
N CYS A 238 -22.76 -31.25 -14.84
CA CYS A 238 -24.13 -30.80 -15.11
C CYS A 238 -24.10 -29.96 -16.40
N LEU A 239 -23.97 -30.67 -17.51
CA LEU A 239 -24.46 -30.36 -18.85
C LEU A 239 -24.71 -31.70 -19.54
#